data_AF-A0A1V9GD22-F1
#
_entry.id   AF-A0A1V9GD22-F1
#
_cell.length_a   1.000
_cell.length_b   1.000
_cell.length_c   1.000
_cell.angle_alpha   90.00
_cell.angle_beta   90.00
_cell.angle_gamma   90.00
#
_symmetry.space_group_name_H-M   'P 1'
#
loop_
_entity.id
_entity.type
_entity.pdbx_description
1 polymer ?
#
loop_
_entity_poly.entity_id
_entity_poly.type
_entity_poly.pdbx_seq_one_letter_code
_entity_poly.pdbx_strand_id
1 'polypeptide(L)'
;MTVKNCLACERPIKGRTDKKFCDDSCRNNYNNRLNSDATPLMRNINNILRKNRRILEEILAPLEKKTLVIDRQKLVEKGFQFEYFTEQYQPKKQEQYYYCYDYGYRPLDSEKVLAVKDTRKKVFPWERKQQLVKSGG
;
A
#
# COMPACT_ATOMS: atom_id res chain seq x y z
N MET A 1 38.75 29.79 -16.31
CA MET A 1 37.83 29.56 -15.19
C MET A 1 36.82 28.51 -15.62
N THR A 2 36.74 27.37 -14.95
CA THR A 2 35.72 26.36 -15.22
C THR A 2 34.40 26.80 -14.59
N VAL A 3 33.40 27.10 -15.43
CA VAL A 3 32.06 27.47 -14.96
C VAL A 3 31.38 26.20 -14.44
N LYS A 4 31.02 26.18 -13.15
CA LYS A 4 30.29 25.07 -12.56
C LYS A 4 28.81 25.20 -12.88
N ASN A 5 28.24 24.19 -13.52
CA ASN A 5 26.84 24.19 -13.92
C ASN A 5 25.95 23.51 -12.87
N CYS A 6 24.70 23.93 -12.81
CA CYS A 6 23.69 23.34 -11.95
C CYS A 6 23.40 21.89 -12.34
N LEU A 7 23.39 20.98 -11.37
CA LEU A 7 23.06 19.57 -11.62
C LEU A 7 21.62 19.33 -12.12
N ALA A 8 20.71 20.29 -11.97
CA ALA A 8 19.30 20.15 -12.31
C ALA A 8 18.89 20.82 -13.63
N CYS A 9 19.45 22.00 -13.93
CA CYS A 9 19.04 22.83 -15.07
C CYS A 9 20.21 23.30 -15.95
N GLU A 10 21.43 22.84 -15.65
CA GLU A 10 22.65 23.10 -16.42
C GLU A 10 23.07 24.58 -16.53
N ARG A 11 22.31 25.51 -15.95
CA ARG A 11 22.66 26.92 -15.89
C ARG A 11 23.91 27.15 -15.02
N PRO A 12 24.75 28.15 -15.36
CA PRO A 12 25.90 28.54 -14.55
C PRO A 12 25.51 28.83 -13.10
N ILE A 13 26.20 28.21 -12.15
CA ILE A 13 26.05 28.50 -10.73
C ILE A 13 26.86 29.75 -10.39
N LYS A 14 26.19 30.73 -9.76
CA LYS A 14 26.85 31.86 -9.11
C LYS A 14 26.84 31.68 -7.58
N GLY A 15 27.93 32.09 -6.94
CA GLY A 15 28.10 32.03 -5.49
C GLY A 15 29.18 31.04 -5.05
N ARG A 16 29.01 30.46 -3.87
CA ARG A 16 30.01 29.59 -3.23
C ARG A 16 30.49 28.45 -4.13
N THR A 17 31.77 28.11 -4.02
CA THR A 17 32.46 27.07 -4.80
C THR A 17 31.84 25.67 -4.66
N ASP A 18 31.29 25.35 -3.48
CA ASP A 18 30.67 24.05 -3.16
C ASP A 18 29.22 23.91 -3.64
N LYS A 19 28.60 25.01 -4.09
CA LYS A 19 27.19 25.02 -4.53
C LYS A 19 26.96 24.05 -5.69
N LYS A 20 25.91 23.23 -5.58
CA LYS A 20 25.52 22.19 -6.56
C LYS A 20 24.28 22.55 -7.39
N PHE A 21 23.46 23.47 -6.89
CA PHE A 21 22.19 23.89 -7.50
C PHE A 21 22.10 25.41 -7.55
N CYS A 22 21.51 26.00 -8.60
CA CYS A 22 21.41 27.45 -8.70
C CYS A 22 20.45 28.06 -7.64
N ASP A 23 19.39 27.33 -7.30
CA ASP A 23 18.35 27.68 -6.33
C ASP A 23 17.77 26.42 -5.65
N ASP A 24 16.92 26.63 -4.63
CA ASP A 24 16.26 25.56 -3.90
C ASP A 24 15.24 24.78 -4.76
N SER A 25 14.63 25.44 -5.76
CA SER A 25 13.73 24.78 -6.71
C SER A 25 14.46 23.69 -7.51
N CYS A 26 15.66 23.99 -8.01
CA CYS A 26 16.53 23.06 -8.72
C CYS A 26 16.99 21.91 -7.83
N ARG A 27 17.27 22.16 -6.55
CA ARG A 27 17.57 21.09 -5.58
C ARG A 27 16.39 20.14 -5.44
N ASN A 28 15.19 20.69 -5.23
CA ASN A 28 13.98 19.90 -5.05
C ASN A 28 13.62 19.10 -6.31
N ASN A 29 13.67 19.72 -7.48
CA ASN A 29 13.39 19.05 -8.75
C ASN A 29 14.38 17.91 -9.03
N TYR A 30 15.68 18.14 -8.79
CA TYR A 30 16.70 17.10 -8.94
C TYR A 30 16.45 15.91 -8.00
N ASN A 31 16.14 16.17 -6.73
CA ASN A 31 15.80 15.13 -5.76
C ASN A 31 14.50 14.40 -6.12
N ASN A 32 13.50 15.11 -6.63
CA ASN A 32 12.24 14.49 -7.09
C ASN A 32 12.47 13.58 -8.29
N ARG A 33 13.31 14.00 -9.26
CA ARG A 33 13.72 13.17 -10.41
C ARG A 33 14.52 11.93 -10.00
N LEU A 34 15.46 12.06 -9.07
CA LEU A 34 16.20 10.90 -8.56
C LEU A 34 15.28 9.85 -7.90
N ASN A 35 14.18 10.30 -7.32
CA ASN A 35 13.17 9.43 -6.72
C ASN A 35 12.01 9.09 -7.69
N SER A 36 11.96 9.63 -8.91
CA SER A 36 10.76 9.55 -9.77
C SER A 36 10.59 8.24 -10.51
N ASP A 37 11.62 7.40 -10.63
CA ASP A 37 11.56 6.20 -11.47
C ASP A 37 11.25 4.95 -10.64
N ALA A 38 11.73 4.92 -9.38
CA ALA A 38 11.35 3.91 -8.40
C ALA A 38 9.95 4.18 -7.78
N THR A 39 9.46 5.42 -7.82
CA THR A 39 8.21 5.79 -7.12
C THR A 39 6.89 5.44 -7.83
N PRO A 40 6.71 5.47 -9.17
CA PRO A 40 5.39 5.33 -9.78
C PRO A 40 4.89 3.89 -9.69
N LEU A 41 5.75 2.91 -9.99
CA LEU A 41 5.42 1.49 -9.87
C LEU A 41 5.10 1.13 -8.41
N MET A 42 5.99 1.47 -7.47
CA MET A 42 5.76 1.20 -6.04
C MET A 42 4.51 1.91 -5.53
N ARG A 43 4.26 3.17 -5.95
CA ARG A 43 3.05 3.91 -5.60
C ARG A 43 1.81 3.22 -6.15
N ASN A 44 1.84 2.75 -7.40
CA ASN A 44 0.72 2.04 -8.02
C ASN A 44 0.43 0.72 -7.29
N ILE A 45 1.45 -0.10 -7.04
CA ILE A 45 1.33 -1.35 -6.26
C ILE A 45 0.74 -1.07 -4.88
N ASN A 46 1.27 -0.08 -4.16
CA ASN A 46 0.76 0.30 -2.84
C ASN A 46 -0.69 0.81 -2.90
N ASN A 47 -1.08 1.51 -3.96
CA ASN A 47 -2.47 1.95 -4.13
C ASN A 47 -3.40 0.75 -4.35
N ILE A 48 -2.98 -0.25 -5.12
CA ILE A 48 -3.75 -1.49 -5.32
C ILE A 48 -3.87 -2.26 -4.01
N LEU A 49 -2.76 -2.46 -3.27
CA LEU A 49 -2.76 -3.16 -1.98
C LEU A 49 -3.66 -2.46 -0.95
N ARG A 50 -3.62 -1.12 -0.87
CA ARG A 50 -4.52 -0.34 0.00
C ARG A 50 -5.98 -0.48 -0.40
N LYS A 51 -6.28 -0.46 -1.70
CA LYS A 51 -7.63 -0.65 -2.23
C LYS A 51 -8.16 -2.04 -1.89
N ASN A 52 -7.36 -3.09 -2.13
CA ASN A 52 -7.70 -4.47 -1.78
C ASN A 52 -8.00 -4.60 -0.28
N ARG A 53 -7.10 -4.09 0.57
CA ARG A 53 -7.28 -4.08 2.03
C ARG A 53 -8.59 -3.41 2.42
N ARG A 54 -8.88 -2.22 1.87
CA ARG A 54 -10.10 -1.46 2.16
C ARG A 54 -11.37 -2.22 1.76
N ILE A 55 -11.39 -2.84 0.58
CA ILE A 55 -12.54 -3.63 0.11
C ILE A 55 -12.86 -4.77 1.09
N LEU A 56 -11.84 -5.51 1.55
CA LEU A 56 -12.04 -6.61 2.49
C LEU A 56 -12.50 -6.10 3.86
N GLU A 57 -11.93 -5.00 4.34
CA GLU A 57 -12.33 -4.35 5.59
C GLU A 57 -13.79 -3.90 5.56
N GLU A 58 -14.21 -3.20 4.50
CA GLU A 58 -15.58 -2.72 4.32
C GLU A 58 -16.62 -3.85 4.31
N ILE A 59 -16.25 -5.02 3.77
CA ILE A 59 -17.16 -6.17 3.70
C ILE A 59 -17.25 -6.91 5.04
N LEU A 60 -16.15 -6.96 5.81
CA LEU A 60 -16.09 -7.68 7.08
C LEU A 60 -16.58 -6.83 8.26
N ALA A 61 -16.33 -5.52 8.27
CA ALA A 61 -16.62 -4.63 9.40
C ALA A 61 -18.11 -4.61 9.83
N PRO A 62 -19.10 -4.53 8.91
CA PRO A 62 -20.51 -4.47 9.30
C PRO A 62 -21.03 -5.73 9.99
N LEU A 63 -20.35 -6.86 9.80
CA LEU A 63 -20.80 -8.15 10.31
C LEU A 63 -20.15 -8.51 11.65
N GLU A 64 -19.19 -7.71 12.12
CA GLU A 64 -18.26 -8.07 13.20
C GLU A 64 -17.59 -9.44 13.00
N LYS A 65 -17.57 -9.93 11.75
CA LYS A 65 -17.05 -11.24 11.39
C LYS A 65 -15.57 -11.14 11.06
N LYS A 66 -14.81 -12.13 11.53
CA LYS A 66 -13.40 -12.32 11.15
C LYS A 66 -13.27 -12.98 9.77
N THR A 67 -14.32 -13.63 9.29
CA THR A 67 -14.34 -14.31 8.00
C THR A 67 -15.72 -14.22 7.32
N LEU A 68 -15.73 -14.20 5.98
CA LEU A 68 -16.97 -14.21 5.19
C LEU A 68 -16.73 -14.90 3.84
N VAL A 69 -17.65 -15.76 3.42
CA VAL A 69 -17.65 -16.33 2.06
C VAL A 69 -18.33 -15.33 1.10
N ILE A 70 -17.64 -15.00 0.02
CA ILE A 70 -18.07 -13.98 -0.96
C ILE A 70 -17.82 -14.52 -2.36
N ASP A 71 -18.71 -14.17 -3.28
CA ASP A 71 -18.49 -14.42 -4.71
C ASP A 71 -17.29 -13.61 -5.20
N ARG A 72 -16.35 -14.29 -5.84
CA ARG A 72 -15.13 -13.73 -6.41
C ARG A 72 -15.45 -12.55 -7.33
N GLN A 73 -16.53 -12.64 -8.11
CA GLN A 73 -16.96 -11.58 -9.02
C GLN A 73 -17.30 -10.27 -8.29
N LYS A 74 -17.92 -10.33 -7.11
CA LYS A 74 -18.24 -9.12 -6.31
C LYS A 74 -16.99 -8.34 -5.89
N LEU A 75 -15.88 -9.04 -5.65
CA LEU A 75 -14.59 -8.39 -5.37
C LEU A 75 -14.02 -7.76 -6.64
N VAL A 76 -14.10 -8.44 -7.78
CA VAL A 76 -13.66 -7.91 -9.08
C VAL A 76 -14.45 -6.65 -9.46
N GLU A 77 -15.76 -6.62 -9.24
CA GLU A 77 -16.63 -5.46 -9.49
C GLU A 77 -16.25 -4.25 -8.62
N LYS A 78 -15.78 -4.48 -7.38
CA LYS A 78 -15.20 -3.43 -6.52
C LYS A 78 -13.77 -3.03 -6.92
N GLY A 79 -13.21 -3.70 -7.94
CA GLY A 79 -11.88 -3.49 -8.47
C GLY A 79 -10.77 -4.04 -7.58
N PHE A 80 -11.03 -5.16 -6.90
CA PHE A 80 -10.04 -5.95 -6.19
C PHE A 80 -9.12 -6.68 -7.18
N GLN A 81 -7.81 -6.66 -6.94
CA GLN A 81 -6.82 -7.30 -7.80
C GLN A 81 -6.12 -8.45 -7.08
N PHE A 82 -6.44 -9.69 -7.44
CA PHE A 82 -6.04 -10.90 -6.72
C PHE A 82 -4.53 -11.19 -6.77
N GLU A 83 -3.85 -10.71 -7.80
CA GLU A 83 -2.40 -10.86 -8.01
C GLU A 83 -1.56 -10.01 -7.05
N TYR A 84 -2.17 -9.05 -6.35
CA TYR A 84 -1.48 -8.14 -5.45
C TYR A 84 -1.76 -8.50 -4.00
N PHE A 85 -0.74 -9.04 -3.34
CA PHE A 85 -0.73 -9.36 -1.92
C PHE A 85 0.65 -9.10 -1.34
N THR A 86 0.71 -8.83 -0.03
CA THR A 86 1.96 -8.62 0.73
C THR A 86 2.51 -9.90 1.33
N GLU A 87 1.65 -10.89 1.59
CA GLU A 87 2.01 -12.12 2.28
C GLU A 87 1.16 -13.28 1.78
N GLN A 88 1.77 -14.45 1.63
CA GLN A 88 1.09 -15.72 1.40
C GLN A 88 1.30 -16.63 2.61
N TYR A 89 0.24 -17.32 3.04
CA TYR A 89 0.29 -18.25 4.17
C TYR A 89 -0.42 -19.56 3.83
N GLN A 90 0.20 -20.69 4.18
CA GLN A 90 -0.34 -22.02 3.89
C GLN A 90 -0.20 -22.93 5.12
N PRO A 91 -1.18 -22.96 6.03
CA PRO A 91 -1.14 -23.84 7.20
C PRO A 91 -1.25 -25.32 6.84
N LYS A 92 -1.95 -25.63 5.73
CA LYS A 92 -2.16 -26.98 5.21
C LYS A 92 -2.10 -26.95 3.68
N LYS A 93 -1.78 -28.09 3.05
CA LYS A 93 -1.62 -28.20 1.58
C LYS A 93 -2.76 -27.56 0.77
N GLN A 94 -4.01 -27.64 1.21
CA GLN A 94 -5.18 -27.12 0.49
C GLN A 94 -5.71 -25.77 1.01
N GLU A 95 -5.05 -25.16 1.98
CA GLU A 95 -5.48 -23.88 2.55
C GLU A 95 -4.45 -22.79 2.22
N GLN A 96 -4.62 -22.11 1.08
CA GLN A 96 -3.72 -21.03 0.66
C GLN A 96 -4.37 -19.67 0.87
N TYR A 97 -3.77 -18.86 1.73
CA TYR A 97 -4.23 -17.51 2.08
C TYR A 97 -3.32 -16.47 1.45
N TYR A 98 -3.91 -15.39 0.96
CA TYR A 98 -3.23 -14.24 0.37
C TYR A 98 -3.67 -12.97 1.09
N TYR A 99 -2.72 -12.29 1.72
CA TYR A 99 -2.99 -11.14 2.57
C TYR A 99 -2.51 -9.83 1.95
N CYS A 100 -3.35 -8.81 2.01
CA CYS A 100 -3.02 -7.40 1.90
C CYS A 100 -2.92 -6.83 3.33
N TYR A 101 -1.72 -6.86 3.92
CA TYR A 101 -1.46 -6.51 5.31
C TYR A 101 -2.23 -7.39 6.32
N ASP A 102 -3.24 -6.86 6.99
CA ASP A 102 -4.06 -7.50 8.04
C ASP A 102 -5.39 -8.06 7.51
N TYR A 103 -5.68 -7.92 6.21
CA TYR A 103 -6.84 -8.52 5.56
C TYR A 103 -6.40 -9.39 4.39
N GLY A 104 -7.12 -10.46 4.10
CA GLY A 104 -6.78 -11.36 3.02
C GLY A 104 -7.96 -12.16 2.49
N TYR A 105 -7.65 -13.07 1.59
CA TYR A 105 -8.61 -14.02 1.04
C TYR A 105 -8.00 -15.41 0.92
N ARG A 106 -8.87 -16.43 0.91
CA ARG A 106 -8.54 -17.81 0.53
C ARG A 106 -9.50 -18.26 -0.57
N PRO A 107 -9.02 -18.67 -1.76
CA PRO A 107 -9.86 -19.31 -2.76
C PRO A 107 -10.52 -20.57 -2.19
N LEU A 108 -11.82 -20.71 -2.39
CA LEU A 108 -12.56 -21.93 -2.05
C LEU A 108 -12.78 -22.79 -3.30
N ASP A 109 -13.16 -22.13 -4.39
CA ASP A 109 -13.36 -22.69 -5.72
C ASP A 109 -13.11 -21.57 -6.77
N SER A 110 -13.57 -21.75 -8.02
CA SER A 110 -13.39 -20.75 -9.08
C SER A 110 -14.22 -19.47 -8.85
N GLU A 111 -15.37 -19.60 -8.20
CA GLU A 111 -16.38 -18.55 -8.06
C GLU A 111 -16.40 -17.92 -6.67
N LYS A 112 -15.85 -18.58 -5.65
CA LYS A 112 -15.96 -18.18 -4.25
C LYS A 112 -14.62 -18.07 -3.56
N VAL A 113 -14.58 -17.08 -2.67
CA VAL A 113 -13.45 -16.87 -1.78
C VAL A 113 -13.92 -16.67 -0.34
N LEU A 114 -13.06 -17.04 0.60
CA LEU A 114 -13.19 -16.69 2.00
C LEU A 114 -12.39 -15.41 2.26
N ALA A 115 -13.04 -14.28 2.46
CA ALA A 115 -12.41 -13.09 3.02
C ALA A 115 -12.07 -13.32 4.49
N VAL A 116 -10.92 -12.82 4.94
CA VAL A 116 -10.40 -13.05 6.30
C VAL A 116 -9.69 -11.81 6.84
N LYS A 117 -9.87 -11.52 8.13
CA LYS A 117 -9.01 -10.63 8.91
C LYS A 117 -7.96 -11.45 9.65
N ASP A 118 -6.69 -11.11 9.46
CA ASP A 118 -5.57 -11.81 10.07
C ASP A 118 -5.50 -11.53 11.58
N THR A 119 -5.79 -12.55 12.39
CA THR A 119 -5.71 -12.47 13.84
C THR A 119 -4.32 -12.84 14.39
N ARG A 120 -3.38 -13.24 13.54
CA ARG A 120 -2.01 -13.61 13.93
C ARG A 120 -1.14 -12.38 14.15
N LYS A 121 -1.45 -11.27 13.46
CA LYS A 121 -0.72 -10.01 13.59
C LYS A 121 -1.11 -9.31 14.89
N LYS A 122 -0.10 -8.92 15.68
CA LYS A 122 -0.32 -8.22 16.94
C LYS A 122 -0.94 -6.86 16.65
N VAL A 123 -2.15 -6.63 17.17
CA VAL A 123 -2.73 -5.28 17.28
C VAL A 123 -1.84 -4.51 18.25
N PHE A 124 -1.30 -3.38 17.81
CA PHE A 124 -0.44 -2.60 18.68
C PHE A 124 -1.26 -2.04 19.85
N PRO A 125 -0.69 -1.95 21.08
CA PRO A 125 -1.44 -1.50 22.24
C PRO A 125 -2.15 -0.14 22.08
N TRP A 126 -1.64 0.74 21.23
CA TRP A 126 -2.21 2.06 20.96
C TRP A 126 -3.41 2.06 19.98
N GLU A 127 -3.62 1.01 19.19
CA GLU A 127 -4.77 0.89 18.26
C GLU A 127 -6.08 0.60 19.01
N ARG A 128 -6.00 -0.05 20.19
CA ARG A 128 -7.17 -0.36 21.02
C ARG A 128 -7.90 0.87 21.58
N LYS A 129 -7.25 2.03 21.62
CA LYS A 129 -7.87 3.28 22.10
C LYS A 129 -8.89 3.87 21.11
N GLN A 130 -8.84 3.52 19.82
CA GLN A 130 -9.77 4.05 18.81
C GLN A 130 -11.07 3.23 18.67
N GLN A 131 -11.11 1.98 19.15
CA GLN A 131 -12.30 1.13 19.06
C GLN A 131 -13.33 1.35 20.19
N LEU A 132 -12.90 1.87 21.34
CA LEU A 132 -13.79 2.15 22.49
C LEU A 132 -14.62 3.43 22.32
N VAL A 133 -14.35 4.25 21.30
CA VAL A 133 -15.09 5.50 21.04
C VAL A 133 -16.35 5.27 20.19
N LYS A 134 -16.49 4.10 19.54
CA LYS A 134 -17.59 3.81 18.60
C LYS A 134 -18.74 2.94 19.17
N SER A 135 -18.64 2.52 20.42
CA SER A 135 -19.65 1.69 21.12
C SER A 135 -20.35 2.43 22.26
N GLY A 136 -20.24 3.76 22.31
CA GLY A 136 -20.86 4.63 23.32
C GLY A 136 -21.64 5.78 22.67
N GLY A 137 -22.56 5.44 21.76
CA GLY A 137 -23.52 6.36 21.15
C GLY A 137 -24.87 5.70 21.05
#